data_AF-A0A1B0GN51-F1
#
_entry.id   AF-A0A1B0GN51-F1
#
_cell.length_a   1.000
_cell.length_b   1.000
_cell.length_c   1.000
_cell.angle_alpha   90.00
_cell.angle_beta   90.00
_cell.angle_gamma   90.00
#
_symmetry.space_group_name_H-M   'P 1'
#
loop_
_entity.id
_entity.type
_entity.pdbx_description
1 polymer ?
#
loop_
_entity_poly.entity_id
_entity_poly.type
_entity_poly.pdbx_seq_one_letter_code
_entity_poly.pdbx_strand_id
1 'polypeptide(L)'
;MMRKNIQWHNQQVAWVRVDTQTILSIHHNVITQNPRITLSYNDHRSWYLQIKEVEENDRGWYMCQINTDPMRSRKGYLQVVVFCVFFTNFHAPRPIN
;
A
#
# COMPACT_ATOMS: atom_id res chain seq x y z
N MET A 1 -18.01 21.65 -27.19
CA MET A 1 -19.22 21.28 -26.41
C MET A 1 -19.08 19.79 -26.13
N MET A 2 -18.82 19.28 -24.93
CA MET A 2 -19.53 19.43 -23.66
C MET A 2 -18.54 19.68 -22.51
N ARG A 3 -18.76 20.72 -21.70
CA ARG A 3 -18.12 20.84 -20.38
C ARG A 3 -18.92 19.97 -19.42
N LYS A 4 -18.37 18.84 -18.96
CA LYS A 4 -18.99 18.09 -17.86
C LYS A 4 -18.89 18.94 -16.59
N ASN A 5 -20.06 19.40 -16.17
CA ASN A 5 -20.32 19.96 -14.85
C ASN A 5 -20.31 18.78 -13.85
N ILE A 6 -19.14 18.38 -13.37
CA ILE A 6 -19.00 17.29 -12.40
C ILE A 6 -19.05 17.91 -11.01
N GLN A 7 -20.05 17.48 -10.25
CA GLN A 7 -20.30 17.86 -8.86
C GLN A 7 -19.03 17.72 -8.00
N TRP A 8 -18.57 18.84 -7.43
CA TRP A 8 -17.39 18.94 -6.55
C TRP A 8 -17.53 18.23 -5.18
N HIS A 9 -18.54 17.37 -4.99
CA HIS A 9 -18.91 16.87 -3.66
C HIS A 9 -18.57 15.40 -3.39
N ASN A 10 -18.02 14.64 -4.35
CA ASN A 10 -17.74 13.21 -4.10
C ASN A 10 -16.46 12.69 -4.79
N GLN A 11 -15.34 13.39 -4.59
CA GLN A 11 -14.03 12.89 -5.01
C GLN A 11 -13.63 11.72 -4.10
N GLN A 12 -13.35 10.56 -4.72
CA GLN A 12 -12.98 9.34 -4.02
C GLN A 12 -11.53 8.99 -4.32
N VAL A 13 -10.78 8.66 -3.26
CA VAL A 13 -9.42 8.15 -3.36
C VAL A 13 -9.44 6.63 -3.43
N ALA A 14 -8.72 6.04 -4.38
CA ALA A 14 -8.44 4.62 -4.44
C ALA A 14 -6.95 4.36 -4.21
N TRP A 15 -6.64 3.29 -3.50
CA TRP A 15 -5.28 2.78 -3.34
C TRP A 15 -5.10 1.54 -4.21
N VAL A 16 -4.01 1.49 -4.98
CA VAL A 16 -3.75 0.43 -5.94
C VAL A 16 -2.30 -0.04 -5.78
N ARG A 17 -2.11 -1.37 -5.74
CA ARG A 17 -0.80 -2.01 -5.88
C ARG A 17 -0.46 -2.09 -7.38
N VAL A 18 0.63 -1.45 -7.79
CA VAL A 18 0.87 -1.10 -9.21
C VAL A 18 1.35 -2.30 -10.02
N ASP A 19 2.23 -3.12 -9.46
CA ASP A 19 2.78 -4.35 -10.06
C ASP A 19 1.68 -5.35 -10.41
N THR A 20 0.69 -5.52 -9.52
CA THR A 20 -0.40 -6.48 -9.69
C THR A 20 -1.71 -5.86 -10.19
N GLN A 21 -1.73 -4.53 -10.38
CA GLN A 21 -2.93 -3.75 -10.68
C GLN A 21 -4.09 -4.03 -9.71
N THR A 22 -3.79 -4.38 -8.45
CA THR A 22 -4.80 -4.78 -7.46
C THR A 22 -5.34 -3.56 -6.73
N ILE A 23 -6.65 -3.39 -6.72
CA ILE A 23 -7.33 -2.38 -5.92
C ILE A 23 -7.27 -2.81 -4.45
N LEU A 24 -6.61 -2.01 -3.63
CA LEU A 24 -6.47 -2.25 -2.19
C LEU A 24 -7.66 -1.66 -1.44
N SER A 25 -8.09 -0.46 -1.82
CA SER A 25 -9.20 0.22 -1.18
C SER A 25 -9.86 1.25 -2.09
N ILE A 26 -11.10 1.61 -1.79
CA ILE A 26 -11.86 2.69 -2.42
C ILE A 26 -12.53 3.52 -1.33
N HIS A 27 -12.25 4.82 -1.34
CA HIS A 27 -12.74 5.77 -0.35
C HIS A 27 -12.39 5.34 1.09
N HIS A 28 -13.38 4.91 1.88
CA HIS A 28 -13.18 4.45 3.26
C HIS A 28 -13.20 2.91 3.39
N ASN A 29 -13.44 2.20 2.29
CA ASN A 29 -13.61 0.76 2.28
C ASN A 29 -12.33 0.07 1.81
N VAL A 30 -11.82 -0.85 2.61
CA VAL A 30 -10.77 -1.78 2.20
C VAL A 30 -11.41 -2.88 1.33
N ILE A 31 -10.84 -3.12 0.15
CA ILE A 31 -11.35 -4.09 -0.84
C ILE A 31 -10.49 -5.37 -0.84
N THR A 32 -9.19 -5.22 -0.59
CA THR A 32 -8.28 -6.38 -0.48
C THR A 32 -8.65 -7.29 0.68
N GLN A 33 -8.44 -8.59 0.52
CA GLN A 33 -8.62 -9.59 1.57
C GLN A 33 -7.41 -9.66 2.54
N ASN A 34 -6.33 -8.93 2.27
CA ASN A 34 -5.17 -8.91 3.15
C ASN A 34 -5.51 -8.15 4.46
N PRO A 35 -5.60 -8.83 5.62
CA PRO A 35 -6.01 -8.20 6.89
C PRO A 35 -4.98 -7.20 7.43
N ARG A 36 -3.75 -7.22 6.91
CA ARG A 36 -2.68 -6.27 7.26
C ARG A 36 -2.93 -4.87 6.69
N ILE A 37 -3.78 -4.74 5.68
CA ILE A 37 -4.11 -3.48 5.01
C ILE A 37 -5.27 -2.79 5.72
N THR A 38 -5.02 -1.57 6.22
CA THR A 38 -6.05 -0.71 6.82
C THR A 38 -5.99 0.70 6.23
N LEU A 39 -7.05 1.48 6.47
CA LEU A 39 -7.12 2.89 6.10
C LEU A 39 -7.23 3.77 7.35
N SER A 40 -6.58 4.93 7.28
CA SER A 40 -6.86 6.05 8.17
C SER A 40 -7.07 7.33 7.35
N TYR A 41 -7.81 8.28 7.91
CA TYR A 41 -8.11 9.54 7.26
C TYR A 41 -8.16 10.69 8.27
N ASN A 42 -7.90 11.91 7.81
CA ASN A 42 -8.00 13.12 8.62
C ASN A 42 -8.88 14.15 7.91
N ASP A 43 -9.90 14.66 8.61
CA ASP A 43 -10.79 15.79 8.27
C ASP A 43 -10.96 16.04 6.76
N HIS A 44 -11.31 14.97 6.03
CA HIS A 44 -11.60 14.96 4.58
C HIS A 44 -10.48 15.46 3.65
N ARG A 45 -9.24 15.60 4.11
CA ARG A 45 -8.12 16.11 3.30
C ARG A 45 -7.09 15.05 2.94
N SER A 46 -6.91 14.06 3.80
CA SER A 46 -5.85 13.06 3.64
C SER A 46 -6.40 11.66 3.88
N TRP A 47 -6.05 10.75 2.97
CA TRP A 47 -6.29 9.32 3.07
C TRP A 47 -4.94 8.63 3.14
N TYR A 48 -4.78 7.72 4.09
CA TYR A 48 -3.53 7.01 4.33
C TYR A 48 -3.78 5.50 4.23
N LEU A 49 -2.97 4.84 3.40
CA LEU A 49 -2.87 3.39 3.39
C LEU A 49 -1.89 2.97 4.48
N GLN A 50 -2.30 2.03 5.33
CA GLN A 50 -1.47 1.46 6.38
C GLN A 50 -1.29 -0.03 6.12
N ILE A 51 -0.06 -0.51 6.23
CA ILE A 51 0.31 -1.92 6.14
C ILE A 51 0.91 -2.30 7.49
N LYS A 52 0.23 -3.17 8.24
CA LYS A 52 0.74 -3.72 9.50
C LYS A 52 1.69 -4.87 9.20
N GLU A 53 2.64 -5.13 10.11
CA GLU A 53 3.56 -6.27 10.02
C GLU A 53 4.16 -6.39 8.61
N VAL A 54 4.86 -5.34 8.19
CA VAL A 54 5.39 -5.23 6.83
C VAL A 54 6.41 -6.34 6.57
N GLU A 55 6.22 -7.05 5.46
CA GLU A 55 7.06 -8.16 5.01
C GLU A 55 7.84 -7.75 3.75
N GLU A 56 8.92 -8.47 3.42
CA GLU A 56 9.72 -8.15 2.24
C GLU A 56 8.90 -8.14 0.94
N ASN A 57 7.87 -8.99 0.83
CA ASN A 57 6.99 -9.08 -0.33
C ASN A 57 6.02 -7.89 -0.49
N ASP A 58 5.91 -7.03 0.53
CA ASP A 58 5.18 -5.76 0.42
C ASP A 58 6.01 -4.68 -0.30
N ARG A 59 7.30 -4.91 -0.54
CA ARG A 59 8.15 -4.00 -1.32
C ARG A 59 7.55 -3.77 -2.70
N GLY A 60 7.38 -2.51 -3.10
CA GLY A 60 6.85 -2.23 -4.43
C GLY A 60 6.25 -0.84 -4.59
N TRP A 61 5.64 -0.62 -5.76
CA TRP A 61 4.97 0.62 -6.10
C TRP A 61 3.50 0.59 -5.69
N TYR A 62 3.08 1.62 -4.96
CA TYR A 62 1.71 1.88 -4.58
C TYR A 62 1.25 3.19 -5.23
N MET A 63 -0.02 3.26 -5.58
CA MET A 63 -0.61 4.43 -6.23
C MET A 63 -1.86 4.87 -5.48
N CYS A 64 -1.92 6.17 -5.16
CA CYS A 64 -3.18 6.81 -4.81
C CYS A 64 -3.76 7.48 -6.04
N GLN A 65 -5.06 7.32 -6.25
CA GLN A 65 -5.76 7.78 -7.44
C GLN A 65 -7.08 8.44 -7.06
N ILE A 66 -7.42 9.54 -7.72
CA ILE A 66 -8.66 10.29 -7.51
C ILE A 66 -9.50 10.23 -8.78
N ASN A 67 -10.80 9.95 -8.63
CA ASN A 67 -11.79 9.85 -9.72
C ASN A 67 -12.13 11.18 -10.43
N THR A 68 -11.18 12.11 -10.56
CA THR A 68 -11.34 13.34 -11.35
C THR A 68 -11.38 13.03 -12.86
N ASP A 69 -11.83 14.00 -13.65
CA ASP A 69 -11.76 13.96 -15.11
C ASP A 69 -10.88 15.13 -15.61
N PRO A 70 -9.64 14.88 -16.07
CA PRO A 70 -8.99 13.57 -16.19
C PRO A 70 -8.57 12.99 -14.84
N MET A 71 -8.40 11.67 -14.80
CA MET A 71 -8.03 10.94 -13.59
C MET A 71 -6.64 11.36 -13.11
N ARG A 72 -6.53 11.69 -11.81
CA ARG A 72 -5.27 12.12 -11.21
C ARG A 72 -4.72 11.03 -10.31
N SER A 73 -3.41 10.82 -10.34
CA SER A 73 -2.74 9.84 -9.49
C SER A 73 -1.36 10.28 -9.06
N ARG A 74 -0.87 9.71 -7.96
CA ARG A 74 0.52 9.79 -7.51
C ARG A 74 0.99 8.40 -7.09
N LYS A 75 2.26 8.10 -7.38
CA LYS A 75 2.90 6.83 -7.02
C LYS A 75 3.93 7.05 -5.92
N GLY A 76 4.06 6.07 -5.03
CA GLY A 76 5.11 5.98 -4.02
C GLY A 76 5.70 4.57 -4.00
N TYR A 77 7.00 4.47 -3.73
CA TYR A 77 7.68 3.18 -3.60
C TYR A 77 7.88 2.84 -2.13
N LEU A 78 7.41 1.66 -1.71
CA LEU A 78 7.66 1.12 -0.39
C LEU A 78 8.94 0.28 -0.44
N GLN A 79 10.00 0.76 0.21
CA GLN A 79 11.22 -0.01 0.41
C GLN A 79 11.13 -0.73 1.76
N VAL A 80 11.22 -2.06 1.72
CA VAL A 80 11.32 -2.90 2.93
C VAL A 80 12.77 -3.38 3.07
N VAL A 81 13.35 -3.17 4.26
CA VAL A 81 14.73 -3.54 4.58
C VAL A 81 14.70 -4.59 5.69
N VAL A 82 15.34 -5.74 5.45
CA VAL A 82 15.44 -6.84 6.41
C VAL A 82 16.88 -6.91 6.89
N PHE A 83 17.09 -6.90 8.21
CA PHE A 83 18.41 -7.13 8.80
C PHE A 83 18.61 -8.63 9.01
N CYS A 84 19.67 -9.18 8.41
CA CYS A 84 20.11 -10.52 8.71
C CYS A 84 20.71 -10.55 10.12
N VAL A 85 20.07 -11.23 11.06
CA VAL A 85 20.68 -11.55 12.35
C VAL A 85 21.41 -12.87 12.17
N PHE A 86 22.75 -12.83 12.12
CA PHE A 86 23.55 -14.04 12.21
C PHE A 86 23.31 -14.68 13.57
N PHE A 87 22.63 -15.83 13.62
CA PHE A 87 22.64 -16.67 14.81
C PHE A 87 24.07 -17.18 15.02
N THR A 88 24.88 -16.48 15.82
CA THR A 88 26.13 -17.02 16.36
C THR A 88 25.81 -18.05 17.43
N ASN A 89 25.20 -19.17 17.05
CA ASN A 89 25.10 -20.39 17.86
C ASN A 89 25.12 -21.63 16.98
N PHE A 90 25.96 -21.63 15.94
CA PHE A 90 26.51 -22.90 15.45
C PHE A 90 27.52 -23.38 16.50
N HIS A 91 27.05 -24.08 17.53
CA HIS A 91 27.91 -25.02 18.25
C HIS A 91 28.26 -26.09 17.20
N ALA A 92 29.46 -25.98 16.62
CA ALA A 92 29.98 -27.01 15.74
C ALA A 92 29.86 -28.35 16.51
N PRO A 93 29.16 -29.38 15.97
CA PRO A 93 29.25 -30.70 16.56
C PRO A 93 30.73 -31.08 16.57
N ARG A 94 31.26 -31.38 17.76
CA ARG A 94 32.64 -31.87 17.88
C ARG A 94 32.80 -33.05 16.93
N PRO A 95 33.86 -33.10 16.10
CA PRO A 95 34.12 -34.32 15.34
C PRO A 95 34.28 -35.48 16.33
N ILE A 96 33.48 -36.52 16.12
CA ILE A 96 33.65 -37.82 16.78
C ILE A 96 34.65 -38.58 15.91
N ASN A 97 35.80 -38.92 16.52
CA ASN A 97 36.98 -39.61 15.99
C ASN A 97 37.90 -38.82 15.06
#